data_AF-A0A495JIB1-F1
#
_entry.id   AF-A0A495JIB1-F1
#
_cell.length_a   1.000
_cell.length_b   1.000
_cell.length_c   1.000
_cell.angle_alpha   90.00
_cell.angle_beta   90.00
_cell.angle_gamma   90.00
#
_symmetry.space_group_name_H-M   'P 1'
#
loop_
_entity.id
_entity.type
_entity.pdbx_description
1 polymer ?
#
loop_
_entity_poly.entity_id
_entity_poly.type
_entity_poly.pdbx_seq_one_letter_code
_entity_poly.pdbx_strand_id
1 'polypeptide(L)'
;MYGQVIEEPGYRVLLEQEDSPVNPREEWNNLAHVVTVPSARYIDVDEDGGPLADAWATLNYRHFCSEAEVIFTRYARIFHGATVLVDAPIDGARSVWYLMPEDIERQGITNPVACLKGERDTYRQWAEGDVYGWVVEESVIWVRVVDAGDAKPDKLVTRKTWEVVDASWGIYGYEYAEEAAREALARYVMMRSRCDGWTSAEH
;
A
#
# COMPACT_ATOMS: atom_id res chain seq x y z
N MET A 1 0.85 10.95 -14.15
CA MET A 1 0.58 9.62 -14.75
C MET A 1 -0.93 9.52 -14.92
N TYR A 2 -1.47 9.04 -16.04
CA TYR A 2 -2.94 8.97 -16.19
C TYR A 2 -3.45 7.70 -15.51
N GLY A 3 -4.20 7.85 -14.41
CA GLY A 3 -4.79 6.74 -13.67
C GLY A 3 -5.78 5.93 -14.50
N GLN A 4 -6.00 4.66 -14.13
CA GLN A 4 -7.05 3.85 -14.74
C GLN A 4 -8.41 4.38 -14.26
N VAL A 5 -9.37 4.50 -15.18
CA VAL A 5 -10.74 4.91 -14.86
C VAL A 5 -11.68 3.73 -15.09
N ILE A 6 -12.48 3.39 -14.08
CA ILE A 6 -13.58 2.44 -14.20
C ILE A 6 -14.87 3.22 -13.98
N GLU A 7 -15.78 3.21 -14.97
CA GLU A 7 -17.01 4.00 -14.96
C GLU A 7 -18.25 3.10 -14.81
N GLU A 8 -19.20 3.57 -14.01
CA GLU A 8 -20.55 3.03 -13.86
C GLU A 8 -21.58 4.18 -13.96
N PRO A 9 -22.89 3.92 -14.13
CA PRO A 9 -23.88 4.99 -14.23
C PRO A 9 -23.87 5.97 -13.04
N GLY A 10 -23.27 7.14 -13.26
CA GLY A 10 -23.18 8.26 -12.32
C GLY A 10 -22.08 8.17 -11.28
N TYR A 11 -21.24 7.13 -11.29
CA TYR A 11 -20.04 7.06 -10.49
C TYR A 11 -18.86 6.60 -11.34
N ARG A 12 -17.65 7.01 -10.96
CA ARG A 12 -16.42 6.41 -11.48
C ARG A 12 -15.41 6.28 -10.36
N VAL A 13 -14.47 5.37 -10.53
CA VAL A 13 -13.29 5.29 -9.66
C VAL A 13 -12.04 5.52 -10.50
N LEU A 14 -11.17 6.38 -9.97
CA LEU A 14 -9.82 6.63 -10.48
C LEU A 14 -8.86 5.81 -9.64
N LEU A 15 -7.95 5.08 -10.29
CA LEU A 15 -6.83 4.42 -9.65
C LEU A 15 -5.56 5.22 -9.94
N GLU A 16 -4.93 5.77 -8.90
CA GLU A 16 -3.80 6.69 -9.01
C GLU A 16 -2.59 6.17 -8.24
N GLN A 17 -1.40 6.25 -8.85
CA GLN A 17 -0.15 5.95 -8.15
C GLN A 17 0.16 7.08 -7.18
N GLU A 18 0.54 6.73 -5.95
CA GLU A 18 0.91 7.68 -4.92
C GLU A 18 2.27 8.32 -5.23
N ASP A 19 2.35 9.65 -5.12
CA ASP A 19 3.52 10.43 -5.50
C ASP A 19 4.53 10.62 -4.36
N SER A 20 4.11 10.38 -3.12
CA SER A 20 4.94 10.50 -1.92
C SER A 20 4.55 9.46 -0.86
N PRO A 21 4.60 8.15 -1.18
CA PRO A 21 4.26 7.11 -0.22
C PRO A 21 5.30 7.07 0.91
N VAL A 22 4.83 7.01 2.15
CA VAL A 22 5.72 6.87 3.31
C VAL A 22 6.25 5.45 3.38
N ASN A 23 7.49 5.29 3.86
CA ASN A 23 8.10 3.97 4.02
C ASN A 23 7.27 3.12 5.00
N PRO A 24 6.80 1.91 4.63
CA PRO A 24 6.03 1.05 5.54
C PRO A 24 6.81 0.66 6.79
N ARG A 25 8.15 0.72 6.72
CA ARG A 25 9.05 0.52 7.86
C ARG A 25 8.95 1.62 8.93
N GLU A 26 8.51 2.82 8.55
CA GLU A 26 8.38 3.99 9.44
C GLU A 26 6.94 4.21 9.95
N GLU A 27 5.93 3.79 9.19
CA GLU A 27 4.53 4.00 9.57
C GLU A 27 3.98 2.91 10.48
N TRP A 28 4.44 1.67 10.32
CA TRP A 28 3.78 0.52 10.90
C TRP A 28 4.61 -0.14 12.00
N ASN A 29 3.91 -0.88 12.85
CA ASN A 29 4.56 -1.77 13.80
C ASN A 29 5.01 -3.03 13.05
N ASN A 30 6.21 -2.98 12.48
CA ASN A 30 6.79 -4.08 11.74
C ASN A 30 7.27 -5.17 12.70
N LEU A 31 7.03 -6.43 12.34
CA LEU A 31 7.43 -7.56 13.18
C LEU A 31 8.80 -8.07 12.76
N ALA A 32 9.11 -8.02 11.47
CA ALA A 32 10.42 -8.44 10.98
C ALA A 32 11.49 -7.42 11.36
N HIS A 33 12.62 -7.96 11.79
CA HIS A 33 13.87 -7.21 11.90
C HIS A 33 14.64 -7.38 10.60
N VAL A 34 15.27 -6.31 10.10
CA VAL A 34 15.98 -6.38 8.82
C VAL A 34 17.42 -5.93 8.96
N VAL A 35 18.32 -6.78 8.50
CA VAL A 35 19.72 -6.42 8.36
C VAL A 35 20.00 -6.15 6.89
N THR A 36 20.42 -4.92 6.57
CA THR A 36 20.87 -4.59 5.21
C THR A 36 22.30 -5.07 5.02
N VAL A 37 22.51 -5.85 3.97
CA VAL A 37 23.85 -6.29 3.58
C VAL A 37 24.50 -5.14 2.83
N PRO A 38 25.59 -4.54 3.33
CA PRO A 38 26.16 -3.35 2.71
C PRO A 38 26.47 -3.61 1.25
N SER A 39 25.78 -2.88 0.40
CA SER A 39 26.07 -2.77 -1.02
C SER A 39 26.20 -1.27 -1.30
N ALA A 40 27.16 -0.88 -2.12
CA ALA A 40 27.60 0.51 -2.26
C ALA A 40 26.56 1.48 -2.87
N ARG A 41 25.27 1.10 -2.96
CA ARG A 41 24.28 1.75 -3.83
C ARG A 41 22.87 1.92 -3.25
N TYR A 42 22.58 1.43 -2.05
CA TYR A 42 21.21 1.46 -1.52
C TYR A 42 21.16 1.92 -0.06
N ILE A 43 20.05 2.56 0.32
CA ILE A 43 19.73 2.93 1.70
C ILE A 43 19.45 1.66 2.49
N ASP A 44 19.75 1.68 3.80
CA ASP A 44 19.40 0.58 4.69
C ASP A 44 17.88 0.42 4.77
N VAL A 45 17.40 -0.82 4.63
CA VAL A 45 15.99 -1.18 4.74
C VAL A 45 15.44 -0.90 6.15
N ASP A 46 16.31 -1.02 7.15
CA ASP A 46 15.99 -0.85 8.56
C ASP A 46 17.24 -0.35 9.28
N GLU A 47 17.15 0.80 9.94
CA GLU A 47 18.30 1.47 10.54
C GLU A 47 18.76 0.77 11.83
N ASP A 48 17.83 0.14 12.57
CA ASP A 48 18.13 -0.46 13.87
C ASP A 48 18.72 -1.88 13.78
N GLY A 49 18.43 -2.60 12.68
CA GLY A 49 18.87 -3.98 12.46
C GLY A 49 18.28 -5.01 13.43
N GLY A 50 17.39 -4.60 14.34
CA GLY A 50 16.79 -5.39 15.40
C GLY A 50 17.75 -5.95 16.48
N PRO A 51 17.28 -6.91 17.30
CA PRO A 51 18.03 -7.47 18.44
C PRO A 51 19.37 -8.11 18.10
N LEU A 52 19.61 -8.48 16.84
CA LEU A 52 20.84 -9.13 16.39
C LEU A 52 21.77 -8.17 15.61
N ALA A 53 21.49 -6.87 15.60
CA ALA A 53 22.27 -5.86 14.86
C ALA A 53 23.76 -5.86 15.22
N ASP A 54 24.11 -5.94 16.52
CA ASP A 54 25.51 -5.96 16.96
C ASP A 54 26.27 -7.20 16.47
N ALA A 55 25.58 -8.35 16.42
CA ALA A 55 26.15 -9.58 15.90
C ALA A 55 26.41 -9.46 14.39
N TRP A 56 25.46 -8.85 13.65
CA TRP A 56 25.66 -8.52 12.25
C TRP A 56 26.87 -7.59 12.05
N ALA A 57 26.92 -6.46 12.76
CA ALA A 57 27.99 -5.48 12.64
C ALA A 57 29.37 -6.12 12.87
N THR A 58 29.47 -7.01 13.86
CA THR A 58 30.71 -7.76 14.15
C THR A 58 31.11 -8.69 13.00
N LEU A 59 30.15 -9.44 12.43
CA LEU A 59 30.41 -10.36 11.32
C LEU A 59 30.79 -9.61 10.05
N ASN A 60 30.03 -8.57 9.71
CA ASN A 60 30.26 -7.75 8.54
C ASN A 60 31.60 -6.98 8.60
N TYR A 61 32.08 -6.64 9.79
CA TYR A 61 33.43 -6.08 9.96
C TYR A 61 34.55 -7.11 9.72
N ARG A 62 34.33 -8.39 10.06
CA ARG A 62 35.37 -9.43 10.05
C ARG A 62 35.44 -10.24 8.76
N HIS A 63 34.36 -10.26 8.00
CA HIS A 63 34.18 -11.13 6.85
C HIS A 63 33.76 -10.32 5.61
N PHE A 64 33.91 -10.91 4.43
CA PHE A 64 33.24 -10.38 3.24
C PHE A 64 31.73 -10.43 3.44
N CYS A 65 30.99 -9.45 2.93
CA CYS A 65 29.55 -9.30 3.18
C CYS A 65 28.73 -10.57 2.84
N SER A 66 29.09 -11.29 1.77
CA SER A 66 28.45 -12.56 1.39
C SER A 66 28.72 -13.71 2.36
N GLU A 67 29.91 -13.75 2.97
CA GLU A 67 30.25 -14.73 4.00
C GLU A 67 29.59 -14.36 5.32
N ALA A 68 29.61 -13.08 5.69
CA ALA A 68 28.94 -12.55 6.87
C ALA A 68 27.45 -12.91 6.86
N GLU A 69 26.76 -12.76 5.73
CA GLU A 69 25.35 -13.16 5.56
C GLU A 69 25.11 -14.63 5.87
N VAL A 70 25.93 -15.52 5.30
CA VAL A 70 25.80 -16.97 5.50
C VAL A 70 26.03 -17.33 6.96
N ILE A 71 27.05 -16.75 7.60
CA ILE A 71 27.34 -16.97 9.02
C ILE A 71 26.20 -16.43 9.87
N PHE A 72 25.73 -15.21 9.63
CA PHE A 72 24.66 -14.57 10.37
C PHE A 72 23.36 -15.37 10.29
N THR A 73 22.97 -15.80 9.08
CA THR A 73 21.76 -16.61 8.86
C THR A 73 21.81 -17.90 9.66
N ARG A 74 22.96 -18.58 9.69
CA ARG A 74 23.14 -19.79 10.50
C ARG A 74 23.13 -19.48 11.99
N TYR A 75 23.78 -18.40 12.40
CA TYR A 75 23.85 -17.96 13.78
C TYR A 75 22.44 -17.65 14.34
N ALA A 76 21.65 -16.86 13.63
CA ALA A 76 20.28 -16.50 14.00
C ALA A 76 19.39 -17.75 14.11
N ARG A 77 19.46 -18.67 13.14
CA ARG A 77 18.65 -19.91 13.17
C ARG A 77 19.06 -20.86 14.29
N ILE A 78 20.36 -21.11 14.46
CA ILE A 78 20.85 -22.17 15.35
C ILE A 78 20.86 -21.73 16.81
N PHE A 79 21.34 -20.51 17.08
CA PHE A 79 21.53 -20.04 18.45
C PHE A 79 20.35 -19.25 19.00
N HIS A 80 19.57 -18.62 18.12
CA HIS A 80 18.42 -17.80 18.52
C HIS A 80 17.08 -18.37 18.08
N GLY A 81 17.06 -19.51 17.38
CA GLY A 81 15.82 -20.11 16.87
C GLY A 81 15.06 -19.26 15.86
N ALA A 82 15.68 -18.18 15.34
CA ALA A 82 15.00 -17.21 14.50
C ALA A 82 14.54 -17.84 13.18
N THR A 83 13.37 -17.41 12.71
CA THR A 83 12.98 -17.64 11.31
C THR A 83 13.69 -16.60 10.47
N VAL A 84 14.36 -17.02 9.39
CA VAL A 84 15.17 -16.12 8.55
C VAL A 84 14.80 -16.30 7.08
N LEU A 85 14.62 -15.17 6.39
CA LEU A 85 14.44 -15.03 4.94
C LEU A 85 15.57 -14.15 4.39
N VAL A 86 16.37 -14.68 3.47
CA VAL A 86 17.38 -13.89 2.77
C VAL A 86 16.76 -13.34 1.50
N ASP A 87 16.96 -12.05 1.27
CA ASP A 87 16.51 -11.36 0.07
C ASP A 87 17.68 -10.81 -0.73
N ALA A 88 17.76 -11.21 -1.99
CA ALA A 88 18.85 -10.83 -2.91
C ALA A 88 18.26 -10.43 -4.27
N PRO A 89 17.57 -9.28 -4.36
CA PRO A 89 17.05 -8.76 -5.61
C PRO A 89 18.18 -8.45 -6.59
N ILE A 90 17.86 -8.41 -7.89
CA ILE A 90 18.80 -8.01 -8.94
C ILE A 90 19.05 -6.50 -8.90
N ASP A 91 18.05 -5.73 -8.46
CA ASP A 91 17.91 -4.28 -8.61
C ASP A 91 17.64 -3.55 -7.29
N GLY A 92 18.00 -4.13 -6.15
CA GLY A 92 17.79 -3.52 -4.84
C GLY A 92 18.84 -3.89 -3.78
N ALA A 93 18.60 -3.43 -2.56
CA ALA A 93 19.42 -3.79 -1.41
C ALA A 93 19.30 -5.29 -1.10
N ARG A 94 20.44 -5.96 -1.00
CA ARG A 94 20.48 -7.31 -0.42
C ARG A 94 20.23 -7.20 1.08
N SER A 95 19.35 -8.03 1.62
CA SER A 95 18.93 -7.93 3.03
C SER A 95 18.63 -9.29 3.64
N VAL A 96 18.74 -9.38 4.96
CA VAL A 96 18.34 -10.54 5.76
C VAL A 96 17.19 -10.13 6.66
N TRP A 97 16.04 -10.72 6.41
CA TRP A 97 14.82 -10.52 7.19
C TRP A 97 14.69 -11.64 8.21
N TYR A 98 14.39 -11.31 9.47
CA TYR A 98 14.26 -12.33 10.49
C TYR A 98 13.20 -12.01 11.55
N LEU A 99 12.60 -13.06 12.10
CA LEU A 99 11.67 -13.03 13.22
C LEU A 99 12.24 -13.82 14.39
N MET A 100 12.21 -13.22 15.56
CA MET A 100 12.60 -13.88 16.81
C MET A 100 11.47 -14.81 17.29
N PRO A 101 11.77 -15.94 17.94
CA PRO A 101 10.76 -16.84 18.48
C PRO A 101 9.76 -16.16 19.42
N GLU A 102 10.24 -15.21 20.22
CA GLU A 102 9.44 -14.46 21.17
C GLU A 102 8.39 -13.58 20.45
N ASP A 103 8.75 -12.99 19.31
CA ASP A 103 7.83 -12.21 18.47
C ASP A 103 6.76 -13.11 17.84
N ILE A 104 7.18 -14.28 17.35
CA ILE A 104 6.29 -15.30 16.77
C ILE A 104 5.25 -15.76 17.80
N GLU A 105 5.68 -16.11 19.01
CA GLU A 105 4.80 -16.57 20.08
C GLU A 105 3.86 -15.45 20.54
N ARG A 106 4.40 -14.26 20.81
CA ARG A 106 3.64 -13.10 21.29
C ARG A 106 2.53 -12.68 20.33
N GLN A 107 2.80 -12.75 19.03
CA GLN A 107 1.86 -12.35 17.98
C GLN A 107 1.00 -13.52 17.46
N GLY A 108 1.22 -14.74 17.97
CA GLY A 108 0.49 -15.93 17.53
C GLY A 108 0.71 -16.28 16.05
N ILE A 109 1.90 -16.02 15.50
CA ILE A 109 2.20 -16.22 14.08
C ILE A 109 2.31 -17.71 13.77
N THR A 110 1.36 -18.22 12.98
CA THR A 110 1.30 -19.64 12.59
C THR A 110 2.23 -19.99 11.42
N ASN A 111 2.56 -19.00 10.58
CA ASN A 111 3.48 -19.17 9.46
C ASN A 111 4.49 -18.01 9.38
N PRO A 112 5.59 -18.08 10.15
CA PRO A 112 6.59 -17.01 10.21
C PRO A 112 7.24 -16.70 8.86
N VAL A 113 7.42 -17.70 8.00
CA VAL A 113 8.00 -17.50 6.66
C VAL A 113 7.05 -16.70 5.75
N ALA A 114 5.74 -16.97 5.82
CA ALA A 114 4.76 -16.19 5.07
C ALA A 114 4.68 -14.74 5.58
N CYS A 115 4.78 -14.53 6.89
CA CYS A 115 4.85 -13.19 7.49
C CYS A 115 6.06 -12.41 6.98
N LEU A 116 7.27 -13.00 7.03
CA LEU A 116 8.49 -12.37 6.49
C LEU A 116 8.37 -12.02 5.00
N LYS A 117 7.78 -12.91 4.20
CA LYS A 117 7.55 -12.65 2.77
C LYS A 117 6.60 -11.48 2.58
N GLY A 118 5.50 -11.43 3.33
CA GLY A 118 4.53 -10.33 3.27
C GLY A 118 5.17 -8.97 3.54
N GLU A 119 5.88 -8.82 4.67
CA GLU A 119 6.55 -7.55 5.00
C GLU A 119 7.61 -7.15 3.97
N ARG A 120 8.42 -8.11 3.50
CA ARG A 120 9.39 -7.87 2.43
C ARG A 120 8.72 -7.43 1.13
N ASP A 121 7.64 -8.10 0.73
CA ASP A 121 6.94 -7.82 -0.52
C ASP A 121 6.30 -6.42 -0.46
N THR A 122 5.72 -6.04 0.68
CA THR A 122 5.22 -4.67 0.90
C THR A 122 6.34 -3.62 0.82
N TYR A 123 7.49 -3.87 1.45
CA TYR A 123 8.64 -2.97 1.33
C TYR A 123 9.13 -2.84 -0.12
N ARG A 124 9.14 -3.94 -0.88
CA ARG A 124 9.51 -3.89 -2.31
C ARG A 124 8.53 -3.08 -3.13
N GLN A 125 7.23 -3.30 -2.93
CA GLN A 125 6.20 -2.53 -3.61
C GLN A 125 6.39 -1.03 -3.33
N TRP A 126 6.66 -0.66 -2.08
CA TRP A 126 7.03 0.72 -1.75
C TRP A 126 8.28 1.20 -2.50
N ALA A 127 9.38 0.45 -2.43
CA ALA A 127 10.66 0.82 -3.02
C ALA A 127 10.60 0.94 -4.55
N GLU A 128 9.72 0.18 -5.19
CA GLU A 128 9.46 0.19 -6.63
C GLU A 128 8.43 1.26 -7.04
N GLY A 129 7.82 1.94 -6.07
CA GLY A 129 6.75 2.92 -6.29
C GLY A 129 5.39 2.29 -6.60
N ASP A 130 5.22 0.98 -6.42
CA ASP A 130 3.97 0.22 -6.60
C ASP A 130 3.00 0.46 -5.43
N VAL A 131 2.73 1.73 -5.13
CA VAL A 131 1.79 2.21 -4.10
C VAL A 131 0.73 3.08 -4.74
N TYR A 132 -0.52 2.80 -4.43
CA TYR A 132 -1.67 3.39 -5.10
C TYR A 132 -2.73 3.87 -4.11
N GLY A 133 -3.55 4.79 -4.58
CA GLY A 133 -4.85 5.09 -4.00
C GLY A 133 -5.96 4.99 -5.03
N TRP A 134 -7.18 4.94 -4.54
CA TRP A 134 -8.38 5.06 -5.36
C TRP A 134 -9.17 6.29 -4.94
N VAL A 135 -9.86 6.89 -5.91
CA VAL A 135 -10.73 8.05 -5.73
C VAL A 135 -12.07 7.77 -6.39
N VAL A 136 -13.14 7.66 -5.60
CA VAL A 136 -14.51 7.54 -6.12
C VAL A 136 -15.07 8.94 -6.35
N GLU A 137 -15.59 9.16 -7.54
CA GLU A 137 -16.22 10.41 -7.94
C GLU A 137 -17.69 10.17 -8.36
N GLU A 138 -18.55 11.10 -7.98
CA GLU A 138 -19.96 11.14 -8.36
C GLU A 138 -20.19 12.15 -9.48
N SER A 139 -21.04 11.80 -10.43
CA SER A 139 -21.44 12.70 -11.50
C SER A 139 -22.51 13.67 -11.03
N VAL A 140 -22.13 14.94 -10.87
CA VAL A 140 -23.02 16.00 -10.38
C VAL A 140 -23.43 16.92 -11.52
N ILE A 141 -24.74 17.21 -11.61
CA ILE A 141 -25.29 18.22 -12.52
C ILE A 141 -25.63 19.47 -11.71
N TRP A 142 -24.83 20.51 -11.90
CA TRP A 142 -25.09 21.83 -11.36
C TRP A 142 -26.09 22.56 -12.24
N VAL A 143 -27.13 23.11 -11.63
CA VAL A 143 -28.12 23.96 -12.31
C VAL A 143 -28.03 25.35 -11.71
N ARG A 144 -27.74 26.34 -12.55
CA ARG A 144 -27.77 27.76 -12.16
C ARG A 144 -28.86 28.48 -12.92
N VAL A 145 -29.69 29.21 -12.18
CA VAL A 145 -30.64 30.18 -12.73
C VAL A 145 -29.85 31.44 -13.10
N VAL A 146 -29.90 31.83 -14.37
CA VAL A 146 -29.34 33.10 -14.84
C VAL A 146 -30.50 34.01 -15.20
N ASP A 147 -30.62 35.09 -14.44
CA ASP A 147 -31.62 36.13 -14.66
C ASP A 147 -31.43 36.70 -16.08
N ALA A 148 -32.46 36.52 -16.91
CA ALA A 148 -32.43 36.90 -18.31
C ALA A 148 -32.99 38.33 -18.54
N GLY A 149 -33.24 39.07 -17.46
CA GLY A 149 -33.91 40.37 -17.47
C GLY A 149 -35.41 40.26 -17.75
N ASP A 150 -36.11 41.39 -17.64
CA ASP A 150 -37.58 41.51 -17.56
C ASP A 150 -38.43 40.92 -18.71
N ALA A 151 -37.83 40.31 -19.73
CA ALA A 151 -38.53 39.88 -20.95
C ALA A 151 -38.30 38.42 -21.36
N LYS A 152 -37.57 37.60 -20.60
CA LYS A 152 -37.38 36.16 -20.92
C LYS A 152 -37.51 35.29 -19.67
N PRO A 153 -38.09 34.07 -19.79
CA PRO A 153 -38.05 33.11 -18.69
C PRO A 153 -36.59 32.84 -18.33
N ASP A 154 -36.33 32.70 -17.03
CA ASP A 154 -35.00 32.43 -16.48
C ASP A 154 -34.27 31.37 -17.30
N LYS A 155 -33.05 31.67 -17.72
CA LYS A 155 -32.25 30.70 -18.48
C LYS A 155 -31.55 29.78 -17.48
N LEU A 156 -31.88 28.49 -17.51
CA LEU A 156 -31.13 27.47 -16.79
C LEU A 156 -29.81 27.21 -17.52
N VAL A 157 -28.70 27.36 -16.81
CA VAL A 157 -27.38 26.94 -17.26
C VAL A 157 -26.98 25.71 -16.47
N THR A 158 -26.77 24.60 -17.17
CA THR A 158 -26.35 23.32 -16.57
C THR A 158 -24.87 23.08 -16.79
N ARG A 159 -24.16 22.61 -15.76
CA ARG A 159 -22.77 22.14 -15.85
C ARG A 159 -22.66 20.77 -15.21
N LYS A 160 -22.07 19.81 -15.93
CA LYS A 160 -21.74 18.49 -15.40
C LYS A 160 -20.31 18.48 -14.88
N THR A 161 -20.10 18.06 -13.63
CA THR A 161 -18.78 17.83 -13.04
C THR A 161 -18.72 16.44 -12.40
N TRP A 162 -17.51 16.05 -12.01
CA TRP A 162 -17.25 14.89 -11.18
C TRP A 162 -16.77 15.43 -9.84
N GLU A 163 -17.44 15.06 -8.75
CA GLU A 163 -17.08 15.48 -7.41
C GLU A 163 -16.58 14.26 -6.63
N VAL A 164 -15.45 14.39 -5.93
CA VAL A 164 -14.90 13.32 -5.10
C VAL A 164 -15.84 13.07 -3.93
N VAL A 165 -16.26 11.82 -3.77
CA VAL A 165 -17.12 11.39 -2.66
C VAL A 165 -16.38 10.49 -1.66
N ASP A 166 -15.30 9.83 -2.10
CA ASP A 166 -14.50 8.95 -1.26
C ASP A 166 -13.10 8.75 -1.83
N ALA A 167 -12.12 8.47 -0.98
CA ALA A 167 -10.77 8.14 -1.40
C ALA A 167 -10.02 7.34 -0.33
N SER A 168 -9.10 6.47 -0.76
CA SER A 168 -8.16 5.79 0.11
C SER A 168 -6.80 5.69 -0.57
N TRP A 169 -5.72 5.77 0.22
CA TRP A 169 -4.33 5.78 -0.24
C TRP A 169 -3.50 4.75 0.54
N GLY A 170 -2.24 4.52 0.14
CA GLY A 170 -1.35 3.57 0.81
C GLY A 170 -1.64 2.09 0.52
N ILE A 171 -2.16 1.76 -0.66
CA ILE A 171 -2.38 0.36 -1.07
C ILE A 171 -1.16 -0.12 -1.87
N TYR A 172 -0.45 -1.08 -1.31
CA TYR A 172 0.75 -1.66 -1.91
C TYR A 172 0.37 -2.77 -2.89
N GLY A 173 0.82 -2.64 -4.14
CA GLY A 173 0.47 -3.56 -5.22
C GLY A 173 -0.70 -3.09 -6.08
N TYR A 174 -0.45 -2.93 -7.39
CA TYR A 174 -1.49 -2.56 -8.36
C TYR A 174 -2.72 -3.48 -8.32
N GLU A 175 -2.53 -4.81 -8.27
CA GLU A 175 -3.64 -5.77 -8.30
C GLU A 175 -4.57 -5.61 -7.10
N TYR A 176 -4.00 -5.41 -5.90
CA TYR A 176 -4.77 -5.16 -4.68
C TYR A 176 -5.48 -3.80 -4.72
N ALA A 177 -4.82 -2.78 -5.28
CA ALA A 177 -5.40 -1.46 -5.42
C ALA A 177 -6.55 -1.43 -6.43
N GLU A 178 -6.44 -2.16 -7.54
CA GLU A 178 -7.52 -2.33 -8.51
C GLU A 178 -8.72 -3.07 -7.91
N GLU A 179 -8.49 -4.16 -7.17
CA GLU A 179 -9.55 -4.89 -6.46
C GLU A 179 -10.27 -3.98 -5.45
N ALA A 180 -9.52 -3.27 -4.61
CA ALA A 180 -10.07 -2.32 -3.64
C ALA A 180 -10.85 -1.17 -4.31
N ALA A 181 -10.38 -0.65 -5.44
CA ALA A 181 -11.07 0.38 -6.21
C ALA A 181 -12.42 -0.12 -6.75
N ARG A 182 -12.46 -1.36 -7.27
CA ARG A 182 -13.70 -2.00 -7.76
C ARG A 182 -14.69 -2.23 -6.62
N GLU A 183 -14.22 -2.70 -5.47
CA GLU A 183 -15.06 -2.87 -4.28
C GLU A 183 -15.62 -1.53 -3.77
N ALA A 184 -14.80 -0.48 -3.77
CA ALA A 184 -15.22 0.87 -3.42
C ALA A 184 -16.34 1.36 -4.36
N LEU A 185 -16.14 1.29 -5.68
CA LEU A 185 -17.15 1.69 -6.66
C LEU A 185 -18.47 0.91 -6.49
N ALA A 186 -18.38 -0.41 -6.30
CA ALA A 186 -19.55 -1.26 -6.13
C ALA A 186 -20.44 -0.85 -4.93
N ARG A 187 -19.83 -0.38 -3.82
CA ARG A 187 -20.58 0.12 -2.66
C ARG A 187 -21.45 1.33 -3.00
N TYR A 188 -20.91 2.29 -3.75
CA TYR A 188 -21.64 3.51 -4.15
C TYR A 188 -22.74 3.22 -5.18
N VAL A 189 -22.45 2.40 -6.18
CA VAL A 189 -23.45 1.98 -7.19
C VAL A 189 -24.64 1.28 -6.51
N MET A 190 -24.37 0.36 -5.56
CA MET A 190 -25.42 -0.32 -4.81
C MET A 190 -26.24 0.59 -3.91
N MET A 191 -25.62 1.60 -3.26
CA MET A 191 -26.36 2.56 -2.44
C MET A 191 -27.34 3.38 -3.28
N ARG A 192 -26.93 3.84 -4.47
CA ARG A 192 -27.81 4.61 -5.36
C ARG A 192 -29.04 3.80 -5.81
N SER A 193 -28.84 2.55 -6.24
CA SER A 193 -29.96 1.68 -6.66
C SER A 193 -31.01 1.46 -5.55
N ARG A 194 -30.60 1.51 -4.27
CA ARG A 194 -31.54 1.41 -3.13
C ARG A 194 -32.34 2.68 -2.91
N CYS A 195 -31.74 3.85 -3.13
CA CYS A 195 -32.43 5.14 -3.00
C CYS A 195 -33.45 5.36 -4.14
N ASP A 196 -33.11 5.01 -5.37
CA ASP A 196 -34.01 5.17 -6.53
C ASP A 196 -35.23 4.22 -6.47
N GLY A 197 -35.07 3.06 -5.82
CA GLY A 197 -36.14 2.09 -5.59
C GLY A 197 -37.20 2.52 -4.55
N TRP A 198 -36.86 3.43 -3.64
CA TRP A 198 -37.79 3.94 -2.62
C TRP A 198 -38.77 4.97 -3.18
N THR A 199 -38.37 5.74 -4.19
CA THR A 199 -39.22 6.75 -4.84
C THR A 199 -40.28 6.19 -5.79
N SER A 200 -40.30 4.86 -6.02
CA SER A 200 -41.19 4.23 -7.01
C SER A 200 -42.37 3.45 -6.41
N ALA A 201 -42.51 3.41 -5.08
CA ALA A 201 -43.53 2.61 -4.38
C ALA A 201 -44.77 3.41 -3.93
N GLU A 202 -44.81 4.71 -4.17
CA GLU A 202 -46.00 5.54 -3.98
C GLU A 202 -46.27 6.26 -5.29
N HIS A 203 -47.13 5.70 -6.16
CA HIS A 203 -48.08 6.38 -7.06
C HIS A 203 -48.94 5.33 -7.78
#